data_AF-A0A3A8VZ92-F1
#
_entry.id   AF-A0A3A8VZ92-F1
#
_cell.length_a   1.000
_cell.length_b   1.000
_cell.length_c   1.000
_cell.angle_alpha   90.00
_cell.angle_beta   90.00
_cell.angle_gamma   90.00
#
_symmetry.space_group_name_H-M   'P 1'
#
loop_
_entity.id
_entity.type
_entity.pdbx_description
1 polymer ?
#
loop_
_entity_poly.entity_id
_entity_poly.type
_entity_poly.pdbx_seq_one_letter_code
_entity_poly.pdbx_strand_id
1 'polypeptide(L)'
;YDGVQPFDGFLYVCLSNKIMSEITKRNCYKRKADRMAVSIDAPAGADNDCTIGDMLTDGFDMEKEIFGDISAVTFKLEKYLVQLPERQKDVLKLLSCCYGAMEIQNILHMSPKEYEDALGNIRSYENIKILL
;
A
#
# COMPACT_ATOMS: atom_id res chain seq x y z
N TYR A 1 10.98 -23.97 38.81
CA TYR A 1 12.09 -24.89 38.98
C TYR A 1 12.55 -24.81 40.42
N ASP A 2 12.54 -25.93 41.12
CA ASP A 2 12.81 -26.07 42.55
C ASP A 2 14.18 -26.71 42.84
N GLY A 3 14.98 -27.01 41.79
CA GLY A 3 16.32 -27.58 41.93
C GLY A 3 16.35 -29.07 42.31
N VAL A 4 15.20 -29.66 42.66
CA VAL A 4 15.07 -31.07 43.09
C VAL A 4 14.90 -32.02 41.90
N GLN A 5 14.23 -31.56 40.83
CA GLN A 5 14.00 -32.34 39.62
C GLN A 5 14.97 -31.97 38.48
N PRO A 6 15.16 -32.83 37.46
CA PRO A 6 15.92 -32.48 36.26
C PRO A 6 15.29 -31.29 35.53
N PHE A 7 16.08 -30.27 35.21
CA PHE A 7 15.61 -29.05 34.55
C PHE A 7 14.96 -29.33 33.19
N ASP A 8 15.50 -30.25 32.41
CA ASP A 8 14.98 -30.58 31.07
C ASP A 8 13.56 -31.15 31.13
N GLY A 9 13.27 -32.01 32.11
CA GLY A 9 11.92 -32.54 32.32
C GLY A 9 10.95 -31.44 32.73
N PHE A 10 11.36 -30.57 33.65
CA PHE A 10 10.57 -29.39 34.06
C PHE A 10 10.29 -28.46 32.87
N LEU A 11 11.32 -28.13 32.09
CA LEU A 11 11.23 -27.24 30.94
C LEU A 11 10.33 -27.83 29.85
N TYR A 12 10.50 -29.12 29.53
CA TYR A 12 9.66 -29.81 28.55
C TYR A 12 8.18 -29.74 28.93
N VAL A 13 7.84 -30.04 30.19
CA VAL A 13 6.45 -29.99 30.67
C VAL A 13 5.91 -28.56 30.60
N CYS A 14 6.69 -27.56 31.02
CA CYS A 14 6.28 -26.15 30.93
C CYS A 14 6.01 -25.71 29.49
N LEU A 15 6.90 -26.03 28.55
CA LEU A 15 6.76 -25.66 27.15
C LEU A 15 5.59 -26.40 26.49
N SER A 16 5.48 -27.71 26.71
CA SER A 16 4.39 -28.54 26.17
C SER A 16 3.03 -28.01 26.63
N ASN A 17 2.86 -27.78 27.94
CA ASN A 17 1.62 -27.23 28.49
C ASN A 17 1.31 -25.82 27.95
N LYS A 18 2.33 -24.98 27.77
CA LYS A 18 2.16 -23.62 27.23
C LYS A 18 1.68 -23.66 25.77
N ILE A 19 2.29 -24.52 24.94
CA ILE A 19 1.92 -24.69 23.52
C ILE A 19 0.50 -25.26 23.41
N MET A 20 0.17 -26.32 24.16
CA MET A 20 -1.17 -26.92 24.15
C MET A 20 -2.25 -25.93 24.60
N SER A 21 -1.96 -25.13 25.63
CA SER A 21 -2.88 -24.08 26.11
C SER A 21 -3.12 -23.01 25.05
N GLU A 22 -2.07 -22.59 24.33
CA GLU A 22 -2.16 -21.58 23.28
C GLU A 22 -2.92 -22.11 22.04
N ILE A 23 -2.67 -23.36 21.63
CA ILE A 23 -3.43 -24.02 20.55
C ILE A 23 -4.91 -24.12 20.93
N THR A 24 -5.21 -24.56 22.15
CA THR A 24 -6.57 -24.66 22.67
C THR A 24 -7.26 -23.30 22.67
N LYS A 25 -6.58 -22.24 23.14
CA LYS A 25 -7.08 -20.87 23.15
C LYS A 25 -7.41 -20.40 21.73
N ARG A 26 -6.51 -20.56 20.77
CA ARG A 26 -6.74 -20.19 19.36
C ARG A 26 -7.91 -20.95 18.75
N ASN A 27 -8.01 -22.25 19.00
CA ASN A 27 -9.13 -23.07 18.52
C ASN A 27 -10.46 -22.71 19.19
N CYS A 28 -10.45 -22.29 20.46
CA CYS A 28 -11.62 -21.73 21.13
C CYS A 28 -12.06 -20.40 20.49
N TYR A 29 -11.11 -19.50 20.18
CA TYR A 29 -11.43 -18.24 19.50
C TYR A 29 -11.98 -18.46 18.10
N LYS A 30 -11.37 -19.36 17.31
CA LYS A 30 -11.92 -19.78 16.01
C LYS A 30 -13.35 -20.30 16.16
N ARG A 31 -13.60 -21.24 17.07
CA ARG A 31 -14.96 -21.74 17.35
C ARG A 31 -15.95 -20.66 17.78
N LYS A 32 -15.53 -19.66 18.56
CA LYS A 32 -16.38 -18.53 18.94
C LYS A 32 -16.70 -17.65 17.73
N ALA A 33 -15.72 -17.36 16.90
CA ALA A 33 -15.90 -16.62 15.65
C ALA A 33 -16.83 -17.40 14.70
N ASP A 34 -16.58 -18.70 14.48
CA ASP A 34 -17.38 -19.57 13.62
C ASP A 34 -18.83 -19.68 14.11
N ARG A 35 -19.06 -19.76 15.43
CA ARG A 35 -20.41 -19.79 16.02
C ARG A 35 -21.17 -18.47 15.88
N MET A 36 -20.46 -17.36 15.73
CA MET A 36 -21.05 -16.02 15.52
C MET A 36 -21.08 -15.63 14.05
N ALA A 37 -20.47 -16.43 13.16
CA ALA A 37 -20.46 -16.19 11.74
C ALA A 37 -21.81 -16.58 11.12
N VAL A 38 -22.25 -15.78 10.16
CA VAL A 38 -23.40 -16.07 9.31
C VAL A 38 -22.88 -16.39 7.91
N SER A 39 -23.51 -17.35 7.23
CA SER A 39 -23.14 -17.66 5.84
C SER A 39 -23.36 -16.45 4.95
N ILE A 40 -22.46 -16.21 4.00
CA ILE A 40 -22.63 -15.19 2.96
C ILE A 40 -23.86 -15.51 2.11
N ASP A 41 -24.14 -16.79 1.88
CA ASP A 41 -25.31 -17.26 1.13
C ASP A 41 -26.62 -17.26 1.96
N ALA A 42 -26.59 -16.79 3.21
CA ALA A 42 -27.80 -16.69 4.01
C ALA A 42 -28.75 -15.64 3.42
N PRO A 43 -30.07 -15.85 3.47
CA PRO A 43 -31.03 -14.85 3.00
C PRO A 43 -30.94 -13.59 3.87
N ALA A 44 -30.90 -12.42 3.22
CA ALA A 44 -30.80 -11.14 3.92
C ALA A 44 -32.15 -10.64 4.47
N GLY A 45 -33.25 -11.33 4.16
CA GLY A 45 -34.61 -10.99 4.58
C GLY A 45 -35.58 -12.16 4.45
N ALA A 46 -36.88 -11.86 4.51
CA ALA A 46 -37.93 -12.88 4.37
C ALA A 46 -38.12 -13.37 2.92
N ASP A 47 -37.76 -12.54 1.95
CA ASP A 47 -37.68 -12.94 0.54
C ASP A 47 -36.31 -13.56 0.25
N ASN A 48 -36.34 -14.70 -0.44
CA ASN A 48 -35.14 -15.44 -0.84
C ASN A 48 -34.42 -14.83 -2.06
N ASP A 49 -34.74 -13.61 -2.43
CA ASP A 49 -34.24 -12.97 -3.66
C ASP A 49 -32.87 -12.31 -3.49
N CYS A 50 -32.39 -12.15 -2.25
CA CYS A 50 -31.08 -11.56 -1.96
C CYS A 50 -30.36 -12.25 -0.77
N THR A 51 -29.05 -12.40 -0.89
CA THR A 51 -28.19 -12.97 0.14
C THR A 51 -27.44 -11.88 0.91
N ILE A 52 -26.90 -12.23 2.07
CA ILE A 52 -26.01 -11.34 2.83
C ILE A 52 -24.80 -10.92 1.97
N GLY A 53 -24.29 -11.83 1.13
CA GLY A 53 -23.20 -11.55 0.20
C GLY A 53 -23.50 -10.46 -0.81
N ASP A 54 -24.72 -10.43 -1.33
CA ASP A 54 -25.13 -9.44 -2.33
C ASP A 54 -25.18 -8.01 -1.74
N MET A 55 -25.31 -7.89 -0.40
CA MET A 55 -25.31 -6.62 0.31
C MET A 55 -23.92 -6.17 0.78
N LEU A 56 -22.92 -7.05 0.71
CA LEU A 56 -21.55 -6.71 1.08
C LEU A 56 -20.87 -5.98 -0.09
N THR A 57 -20.71 -4.66 0.08
CA THR A 57 -19.89 -3.87 -0.84
C THR A 57 -18.42 -4.15 -0.58
N ASP A 58 -17.64 -4.36 -1.64
CA ASP A 58 -16.18 -4.37 -1.55
C ASP A 58 -15.68 -3.00 -1.07
N GLY A 59 -14.56 -2.97 -0.35
CA GLY A 59 -13.88 -1.73 0.03
C GLY A 59 -13.14 -1.06 -1.14
N PHE A 60 -13.12 -1.73 -2.30
CA PHE A 60 -12.53 -1.23 -3.53
C PHE A 60 -13.49 -0.31 -4.28
N ASP A 61 -13.14 0.97 -4.34
CA ASP A 61 -13.85 1.96 -5.12
C ASP A 61 -13.15 2.17 -6.46
N MET A 62 -13.74 1.62 -7.53
CA MET A 62 -13.20 1.71 -8.88
C MET A 62 -13.16 3.15 -9.40
N GLU A 63 -14.15 3.98 -9.06
CA GLU A 63 -14.17 5.38 -9.48
C GLU A 63 -13.02 6.13 -8.81
N LYS A 64 -12.84 5.93 -7.51
CA LYS A 64 -11.71 6.50 -6.78
C LYS A 64 -10.35 6.07 -7.33
N GLU A 65 -10.18 4.81 -7.71
CA GLU A 65 -8.88 4.36 -8.25
C GLU A 65 -8.62 4.83 -9.69
N ILE A 66 -9.66 4.91 -10.53
CA ILE A 66 -9.49 5.37 -11.92
C ILE A 66 -9.27 6.88 -11.98
N PHE A 67 -10.06 7.64 -11.23
CA PHE A 67 -10.01 9.11 -11.28
C PHE A 67 -9.10 9.73 -10.22
N GLY A 68 -8.68 8.93 -9.23
CA GLY A 68 -7.98 9.41 -8.05
C GLY A 68 -8.84 10.36 -7.22
N ASP A 69 -8.30 10.81 -6.10
CA ASP A 69 -8.78 12.05 -5.50
C ASP A 69 -8.30 13.21 -6.40
N ILE A 70 -9.19 13.78 -7.23
CA ILE A 70 -8.93 15.04 -7.95
C ILE A 70 -8.75 16.13 -6.90
N SER A 71 -7.54 16.23 -6.39
CA SER A 71 -7.15 17.15 -5.33
C SER A 71 -6.57 18.42 -5.94
N ALA A 72 -6.50 19.48 -5.15
CA ALA A 72 -5.76 20.67 -5.55
C ALA A 72 -4.31 20.35 -5.98
N VAL A 73 -3.74 19.25 -5.47
CA VAL A 73 -2.39 18.79 -5.83
C VAL A 73 -2.33 18.27 -7.26
N THR A 74 -3.30 17.47 -7.72
CA THR A 74 -3.29 16.95 -9.10
C THR A 74 -3.40 18.07 -10.11
N PHE A 75 -4.29 19.05 -9.86
CA PHE A 75 -4.43 20.24 -10.72
C PHE A 75 -3.15 21.10 -10.77
N LYS A 76 -2.52 21.35 -9.61
CA LYS A 76 -1.24 22.07 -9.56
C LYS A 76 -0.15 21.34 -10.34
N LEU A 77 -0.13 20.01 -10.25
CA LEU A 77 0.88 19.17 -10.91
C LEU A 77 0.67 19.12 -12.42
N GLU A 78 -0.57 19.01 -12.91
CA GLU A 78 -0.90 19.14 -14.33
C GLU A 78 -0.46 20.50 -14.89
N LYS A 79 -0.78 21.59 -14.19
CA LYS A 79 -0.40 22.95 -14.60
C LYS A 79 1.12 23.12 -14.65
N TYR A 80 1.84 22.56 -13.67
CA TYR A 80 3.30 22.52 -13.64
C TYR A 80 3.86 21.76 -14.85
N LEU A 81 3.34 20.55 -15.13
CA LEU A 81 3.79 19.74 -16.26
C LEU A 81 3.55 20.44 -17.60
N VAL A 82 2.45 21.19 -17.78
CA VAL A 82 2.19 21.94 -19.02
C VAL A 82 3.27 23.00 -19.30
N GLN A 83 3.90 23.57 -18.27
CA GLN A 83 4.93 24.60 -18.45
C GLN A 83 6.30 24.04 -18.82
N LEU A 84 6.54 22.75 -18.57
CA LEU A 84 7.81 22.13 -18.89
C LEU A 84 7.86 21.72 -20.38
N PRO A 85 8.98 21.96 -21.08
CA PRO A 85 9.27 21.34 -22.36
C PRO A 85 9.27 19.81 -22.27
N GLU A 86 8.89 19.11 -23.34
CA GLU A 86 8.81 17.63 -23.37
C GLU A 86 10.09 16.94 -22.89
N ARG A 87 11.27 17.44 -23.31
CA ARG A 87 12.56 16.89 -22.83
C ARG A 87 12.74 16.98 -21.32
N GLN A 88 12.22 18.02 -20.68
CA GLN A 88 12.29 18.16 -19.21
C GLN A 88 11.27 17.25 -18.52
N LYS A 89 10.11 17.01 -19.14
CA LYS A 89 9.14 16.00 -18.65
C LYS A 89 9.74 14.60 -18.70
N ASP A 90 10.48 14.26 -19.75
CA ASP A 90 11.18 12.97 -19.86
C ASP A 90 12.20 12.79 -18.73
N VAL A 91 13.00 13.83 -18.45
CA VAL A 91 13.92 13.85 -17.30
C VAL A 91 13.15 13.64 -15.99
N LEU A 92 12.06 14.37 -15.79
CA LEU A 92 11.24 14.28 -14.58
C LEU A 92 10.59 12.89 -14.40
N LYS A 93 10.12 12.27 -15.48
CA LYS A 93 9.54 10.92 -15.48
C LYS A 93 10.58 9.87 -15.10
N LEU A 94 11.80 9.99 -15.61
CA LEU A 94 12.89 9.08 -15.21
C LEU A 94 13.30 9.31 -13.75
N LEU A 95 13.31 10.56 -13.28
CA LEU A 95 13.54 10.86 -11.86
C LEU A 95 12.44 10.26 -10.96
N SER A 96 11.17 10.29 -11.37
CA SER A 96 10.08 9.66 -10.60
C SER A 96 10.18 8.14 -10.55
N CYS A 97 10.84 7.54 -11.55
CA CYS A 97 11.18 6.12 -11.57
C CYS A 97 12.54 5.81 -10.89
N CYS A 98 13.11 6.76 -10.14
CA CYS A 98 14.34 6.62 -9.37
C CYS A 98 15.62 6.33 -10.18
N TYR A 99 15.67 6.71 -11.46
CA TYR A 99 16.89 6.60 -12.27
C TYR A 99 17.95 7.62 -11.82
N GLY A 100 19.21 7.20 -11.86
CA GLY A 100 20.36 8.05 -11.56
C GLY A 100 20.71 9.02 -12.69
N ALA A 101 21.42 10.10 -12.37
CA ALA A 101 21.77 11.16 -13.34
C ALA A 101 22.50 10.63 -14.59
N MET A 102 23.46 9.71 -14.41
CA MET A 102 24.19 9.10 -15.54
C MET A 102 23.28 8.21 -16.40
N GLU A 103 22.35 7.47 -15.79
CA GLU A 103 21.41 6.61 -16.52
C GLU A 103 20.46 7.47 -17.35
N ILE A 104 19.95 8.56 -16.78
CA ILE A 104 19.07 9.51 -17.47
C ILE A 104 19.80 10.16 -18.65
N GLN A 105 21.04 10.62 -18.44
CA GLN A 105 21.87 11.19 -19.50
C GLN A 105 22.09 10.19 -20.64
N ASN A 106 22.34 8.92 -20.33
CA ASN A 106 22.53 7.87 -21.31
C ASN A 106 21.23 7.54 -22.08
N ILE A 107 20.09 7.42 -21.37
CA ILE A 107 18.79 7.09 -21.96
C ILE A 107 18.29 8.21 -22.89
N LEU A 108 18.45 9.47 -22.47
CA LEU A 108 17.98 10.63 -23.22
C LEU A 108 19.02 11.21 -24.18
N HIS A 109 20.21 10.59 -24.25
CA HIS A 109 21.36 11.08 -25.02
C HIS A 109 21.67 12.55 -24.75
N MET A 110 21.67 12.93 -23.47
CA MET A 110 21.94 14.29 -23.01
C MET A 110 23.39 14.42 -22.55
N SER A 111 24.00 15.57 -22.82
CA SER A 111 25.25 15.94 -22.17
C SER A 111 25.03 16.28 -20.69
N PRO A 112 26.07 16.20 -19.83
CA PRO A 112 25.98 16.60 -18.43
C PRO A 112 25.47 18.04 -18.25
N LYS A 113 25.88 18.96 -19.12
CA LYS A 113 25.44 20.36 -19.08
C LYS A 113 23.96 20.51 -19.39
N GLU A 114 23.48 19.87 -20.46
CA GLU A 114 22.05 19.92 -20.82
C GLU A 114 21.18 19.31 -19.72
N TYR A 115 21.67 18.27 -19.04
CA TYR A 115 20.98 17.67 -17.91
C TYR A 115 20.92 18.61 -16.70
N GLU A 116 22.03 19.29 -16.37
CA GLU A 116 22.06 20.31 -15.32
C GLU A 116 21.14 21.48 -15.63
N ASP A 117 21.13 21.98 -16.88
CA ASP A 117 20.24 23.05 -17.32
C ASP A 117 18.76 22.63 -17.25
N ALA A 118 18.45 21.40 -17.67
CA ALA A 118 17.11 20.83 -17.54
C ALA A 118 16.67 20.74 -16.08
N LEU A 119 17.53 20.24 -15.19
CA LEU A 119 17.27 20.20 -13.74
C LEU A 119 17.08 21.59 -13.15
N GLY A 120 17.91 22.55 -13.55
CA GLY A 120 17.83 23.93 -13.10
C GLY A 120 16.49 24.57 -13.47
N ASN A 121 15.99 24.31 -14.68
CA ASN A 121 14.69 24.80 -15.14
C ASN A 121 13.53 24.10 -14.41
N ILE A 122 13.55 22.77 -14.31
CA ILE A 122 12.57 21.97 -13.53
C ILE A 122 12.43 22.52 -12.11
N ARG A 123 13.55 22.94 -11.51
CA ARG A 123 13.63 23.49 -10.15
C ARG A 123 13.54 25.01 -10.07
N SER A 124 13.31 25.69 -11.19
CA SER A 124 13.21 27.15 -11.19
C SER A 124 12.02 27.60 -10.34
N TYR A 125 12.17 28.73 -9.66
CA TYR A 125 11.10 29.28 -8.82
C TYR A 125 9.82 29.54 -9.62
N GLU A 126 9.96 29.92 -10.90
CA GLU A 126 8.82 30.14 -11.79
C GLU A 126 7.94 28.90 -11.95
N ASN A 127 8.55 27.71 -12.00
CA ASN A 127 7.83 26.46 -12.12
C ASN A 127 7.39 25.94 -10.73
N ILE A 128 8.29 25.95 -9.72
CA ILE A 128 8.00 25.41 -8.38
C ILE A 128 6.87 26.19 -7.67
N LYS A 129 6.74 27.51 -7.87
CA LYS A 129 5.70 28.31 -7.19
C LYS A 129 4.26 27.86 -7.44
N ILE A 130 4.03 27.07 -8.50
CA ILE A 130 2.71 26.51 -8.83
C ILE A 130 2.36 25.33 -7.92
N LEU A 131 3.40 24.63 -7.45
CA LEU A 131 3.27 23.48 -6.56
C LEU A 131 3.12 23.88 -5.09
N LEU A 132 3.58 25.08 -4.72
CA LEU A 132 3.38 25.71 -3.40
C LEU A 132 1.91 26.13 -3.22
#